data_AF-A0A969GI81-F1
#
_entry.id   AF-A0A969GI81-F1
#
_cell.length_a   1.000
_cell.length_b   1.000
_cell.length_c   1.000
_cell.angle_alpha   90.00
_cell.angle_beta   90.00
_cell.angle_gamma   90.00
#
_symmetry.space_group_name_H-M   'P 1'
#
loop_
_entity.id
_entity.type
_entity.pdbx_description
1 polymer ?
#
loop_
_entity_poly.entity_id
_entity_poly.type
_entity_poly.pdbx_seq_one_letter_code
_entity_poly.pdbx_strand_id
1 'polypeptide(L)'
;MDSFSKPFTLTLHYTDAAWQAAGLSNESLLNLYYHDGAVWVPVLPCAGCSLDTTNNVIVAVLDHLTLFGVGDAVQTGPVLWANAYDSDDDGDCSNVHCTLVEAILLANATPSITGITLTADALYELEYTVDYTDGENGLPSITDTLTITGNGATVERSSSYSCPGVEEPEFRLFHVAADAFLTLNDMTVQNGCVDGFDSLDMDGGAIFAHGGLALDNVALQNNTAARHGGGLRSASNVIIENSQIVENEAATRGGGLYVTEGLTVTNSLLMSNTAGTDGGGLFSNESTTISGTTFIANESSGFGSGAYVIEPTWVENSHFVENVNASYGGGLMVEDALTVRNSVFQSNSATFAGGGLYAGMALTVENTQFVGNESDEGGGAFAVDAATIEESLFELNEATSSGGGLYGSAAATMTNTTFLTNTAGIGGGARVAGVTILRDSHLRDNIASGALTGGGIYAESTLAIEDTEFIGNMAYGNAGGAFAGALATVSGSLFQLNYADGSGGGLYADSGAVITDTVFVSNTAESEGGGVYLNDPSSVVNSAFQANTGFDGGGLYADSSVAVTATTFLSNEATGGEGGGDGGGIWGLHRCDGRWRLF
;
A
#
# COMPACT_ATOMS: atom_id res chain seq x y z
N MET A 1 8.60 10.12 -14.36
CA MET A 1 9.93 9.85 -14.98
C MET A 1 9.65 8.71 -15.93
N ASP A 2 9.30 9.03 -17.17
CA ASP A 2 8.51 8.08 -17.98
C ASP A 2 9.43 7.38 -18.97
N SER A 3 10.64 7.00 -18.56
CA SER A 3 11.54 6.26 -19.44
C SER A 3 12.44 5.30 -18.69
N PHE A 4 12.59 4.08 -19.19
CA PHE A 4 13.51 3.09 -18.65
C PHE A 4 14.96 3.52 -18.85
N SER A 5 15.83 3.19 -17.88
CA SER A 5 17.28 3.40 -18.00
C SER A 5 17.92 2.56 -19.13
N LYS A 6 17.22 1.50 -19.58
CA LYS A 6 17.53 0.70 -20.77
C LYS A 6 16.21 0.24 -21.41
N PRO A 7 16.07 0.26 -22.74
CA PRO A 7 14.88 -0.24 -23.40
C PRO A 7 14.76 -1.76 -23.19
N PHE A 8 13.53 -2.27 -23.12
CA PHE A 8 13.27 -3.71 -23.10
C PHE A 8 12.49 -4.15 -24.33
N THR A 9 12.62 -5.43 -24.68
CA THR A 9 11.93 -6.04 -25.81
C THR A 9 10.73 -6.81 -25.31
N LEU A 10 9.54 -6.38 -25.71
CA LEU A 10 8.30 -7.10 -25.52
C LEU A 10 8.05 -8.01 -26.72
N THR A 11 7.80 -9.28 -26.48
CA THR A 11 7.41 -10.26 -27.49
C THR A 11 6.00 -10.76 -27.17
N LEU A 12 5.03 -10.39 -27.98
CA LEU A 12 3.64 -10.80 -27.85
C LEU A 12 3.36 -11.93 -28.83
N HIS A 13 2.82 -13.03 -28.31
CA HIS A 13 2.33 -14.14 -29.10
C HIS A 13 0.80 -14.07 -29.18
N TYR A 14 0.24 -14.40 -30.34
CA TYR A 14 -1.20 -14.32 -30.55
C TYR A 14 -1.76 -15.49 -31.36
N THR A 15 -3.09 -15.52 -31.50
CA THR A 15 -3.80 -16.44 -32.39
C THR A 15 -4.78 -15.69 -33.27
N ASP A 16 -4.94 -16.11 -34.51
CA ASP A 16 -5.86 -15.49 -35.48
C ASP A 16 -7.30 -15.45 -34.93
N ALA A 17 -7.69 -16.49 -34.17
CA ALA A 17 -9.01 -16.58 -33.54
C ALA A 17 -9.24 -15.49 -32.49
N ALA A 18 -8.23 -15.17 -31.68
CA ALA A 18 -8.34 -14.16 -30.63
C ALA A 18 -8.58 -12.75 -31.21
N TRP A 19 -8.08 -12.46 -32.40
CA TRP A 19 -8.19 -11.13 -32.99
C TRP A 19 -9.33 -10.96 -33.97
N GLN A 20 -9.74 -12.04 -34.63
CA GLN A 20 -11.04 -12.07 -35.31
C GLN A 20 -12.18 -11.83 -34.31
N ALA A 21 -12.06 -12.37 -33.09
CA ALA A 21 -12.99 -12.06 -32.00
C ALA A 21 -12.93 -10.59 -31.57
N ALA A 22 -11.77 -9.93 -31.71
CA ALA A 22 -11.58 -8.50 -31.43
C ALA A 22 -11.97 -7.57 -32.62
N GLY A 23 -12.70 -8.07 -33.62
CA GLY A 23 -13.22 -7.25 -34.73
C GLY A 23 -12.22 -6.89 -35.83
N LEU A 24 -10.97 -7.40 -35.77
CA LEU A 24 -9.91 -7.06 -36.72
C LEU A 24 -9.95 -8.00 -37.94
N SER A 25 -10.23 -7.43 -39.12
CA SER A 25 -10.37 -8.21 -40.38
C SER A 25 -9.08 -8.36 -41.19
N ASN A 26 -8.02 -7.63 -40.84
CA ASN A 26 -6.74 -7.63 -41.57
C ASN A 26 -5.52 -7.50 -40.64
N GLU A 27 -4.86 -8.63 -40.37
CA GLU A 27 -3.68 -8.72 -39.49
C GLU A 27 -2.47 -7.90 -39.97
N SER A 28 -2.40 -7.51 -41.24
CA SER A 28 -1.31 -6.66 -41.74
C SER A 28 -1.37 -5.22 -41.24
N LEU A 29 -2.47 -4.80 -40.62
CA LEU A 29 -2.67 -3.47 -40.06
C LEU A 29 -2.37 -3.41 -38.55
N LEU A 30 -1.96 -4.53 -37.98
CA LEU A 30 -1.87 -4.71 -36.55
C LEU A 30 -0.67 -3.96 -35.98
N ASN A 31 -0.89 -3.26 -34.87
CA ASN A 31 0.11 -2.45 -34.22
C ASN A 31 0.00 -2.58 -32.71
N LEU A 32 1.14 -2.42 -32.02
CA LEU A 32 1.15 -2.13 -30.60
C LEU A 32 1.05 -0.61 -30.48
N TYR A 33 0.16 -0.12 -29.64
CA TYR A 33 0.00 1.29 -29.32
C TYR A 33 0.42 1.51 -27.89
N TYR A 34 0.94 2.69 -27.61
CA TYR A 34 1.12 3.16 -26.24
C TYR A 34 0.30 4.43 -26.04
N HIS A 35 -0.26 4.63 -24.85
CA HIS A 35 -0.95 5.87 -24.52
C HIS A 35 0.07 6.90 -24.04
N ASP A 36 0.16 8.07 -24.70
CA ASP A 36 1.10 9.13 -24.32
C ASP A 36 0.54 10.11 -23.28
N GLY A 37 -0.63 9.80 -22.71
CA GLY A 37 -1.38 10.66 -21.81
C GLY A 37 -2.37 11.59 -22.51
N ALA A 38 -2.50 11.51 -23.84
CA ALA A 38 -3.54 12.22 -24.59
C ALA A 38 -4.09 11.43 -25.78
N VAL A 39 -3.24 10.63 -26.45
CA VAL A 39 -3.63 9.82 -27.61
C VAL A 39 -2.92 8.47 -27.60
N TRP A 40 -3.53 7.50 -28.27
CA TRP A 40 -2.87 6.24 -28.61
C TRP A 40 -1.87 6.45 -29.76
N VAL A 41 -0.59 6.25 -29.47
CA VAL A 41 0.52 6.42 -30.41
C VAL A 41 1.01 5.04 -30.88
N PRO A 42 1.09 4.81 -32.21
CA PRO A 42 1.59 3.55 -32.75
C PRO A 42 3.08 3.34 -32.42
N VAL A 43 3.41 2.18 -31.87
CA VAL A 43 4.77 1.73 -31.58
C VAL A 43 5.47 1.30 -32.87
N LEU A 44 4.77 0.59 -33.77
CA LEU A 44 5.34 0.18 -35.07
C LEU A 44 5.14 1.25 -36.15
N PRO A 45 6.14 1.49 -37.00
CA PRO A 45 7.48 0.88 -36.98
C PRO A 45 8.44 1.57 -35.99
N CYS A 46 9.16 0.79 -35.18
CA CYS A 46 10.28 1.24 -34.35
C CYS A 46 11.57 0.44 -34.58
N ALA A 47 12.72 0.97 -34.14
CA ALA A 47 14.02 0.31 -34.31
C ALA A 47 14.11 -0.96 -33.44
N GLY A 48 14.25 -2.13 -34.09
CA GLY A 48 14.29 -3.43 -33.42
C GLY A 48 12.92 -4.09 -33.26
N CYS A 49 11.86 -3.48 -33.77
CA CYS A 49 10.49 -3.96 -33.70
C CYS A 49 10.08 -4.69 -34.97
N SER A 50 9.16 -5.67 -34.87
CA SER A 50 8.67 -6.43 -36.02
C SER A 50 7.26 -6.96 -35.80
N LEU A 51 6.47 -7.02 -36.86
CA LEU A 51 5.22 -7.78 -36.93
C LEU A 51 5.45 -8.98 -37.86
N ASP A 52 5.29 -10.20 -37.32
CA ASP A 52 5.35 -11.46 -38.05
C ASP A 52 3.97 -12.11 -38.06
N THR A 53 3.21 -11.82 -39.12
CA THR A 53 1.86 -12.37 -39.32
C THR A 53 1.85 -13.83 -39.78
N THR A 54 3.00 -14.47 -39.94
CA THR A 54 3.07 -15.90 -40.30
C THR A 54 3.23 -16.77 -39.06
N ASN A 55 3.97 -16.27 -38.05
CA ASN A 55 4.21 -16.98 -36.79
C ASN A 55 3.42 -16.41 -35.61
N ASN A 56 2.57 -15.43 -35.86
CA ASN A 56 1.77 -14.75 -34.89
C ASN A 56 2.56 -14.12 -33.74
N VAL A 57 3.51 -13.26 -34.11
CA VAL A 57 4.38 -12.59 -33.15
C VAL A 57 4.48 -11.08 -33.44
N ILE A 58 4.31 -10.28 -32.39
CA ILE A 58 4.70 -8.86 -32.37
C ILE A 58 5.93 -8.72 -31.48
N VAL A 59 6.96 -8.06 -31.98
CA VAL A 59 8.14 -7.67 -31.22
C VAL A 59 8.18 -6.15 -31.16
N ALA A 60 8.16 -5.58 -29.96
CA ALA A 60 8.23 -4.16 -29.73
C ALA A 60 9.39 -3.83 -28.78
N VAL A 61 10.09 -2.73 -29.05
CA VAL A 61 11.14 -2.22 -28.17
C VAL A 61 10.57 -1.01 -27.46
N LEU A 62 10.45 -1.12 -26.14
CA LEU A 62 9.79 -0.13 -25.29
C LEU A 62 10.83 0.57 -24.43
N ASP A 63 10.69 1.87 -24.30
CA ASP A 63 11.58 2.72 -23.52
C ASP A 63 10.86 3.50 -22.41
N HIS A 64 9.57 3.24 -22.15
CA HIS A 64 8.74 3.90 -21.14
C HIS A 64 7.62 3.00 -20.59
N LEU A 65 7.12 3.34 -19.38
CA LEU A 65 6.06 2.61 -18.69
C LEU A 65 4.75 3.39 -18.87
N THR A 66 3.98 3.01 -19.89
CA THR A 66 2.63 3.54 -20.14
C THR A 66 1.70 2.38 -20.49
N LEU A 67 0.41 2.65 -20.60
CA LEU A 67 -0.55 1.69 -21.10
C LEU A 67 -0.19 1.27 -22.54
N PHE A 68 -0.26 -0.02 -22.83
CA PHE A 68 -0.14 -0.56 -24.18
C PHE A 68 -1.44 -1.23 -24.64
N GLY A 69 -1.79 -1.02 -25.90
CA GLY A 69 -2.95 -1.63 -26.56
C GLY A 69 -2.53 -2.27 -27.87
N VAL A 70 -3.24 -3.29 -28.32
CA VAL A 70 -3.02 -3.88 -29.66
C VAL A 70 -4.25 -3.60 -30.49
N GLY A 71 -4.08 -3.00 -31.66
CA GLY A 71 -5.19 -2.61 -32.54
C GLY A 71 -4.79 -2.44 -34.00
N ASP A 72 -5.75 -2.15 -34.88
CA ASP A 72 -5.46 -1.58 -36.20
C ASP A 72 -5.29 -0.05 -36.11
N ALA A 73 -4.95 0.61 -37.22
CA ALA A 73 -4.83 2.07 -37.29
C ALA A 73 -5.99 2.74 -36.52
N VAL A 74 -5.66 3.64 -35.57
CA VAL A 74 -6.60 4.46 -34.77
C VAL A 74 -7.98 4.44 -35.39
N GLN A 75 -8.94 3.82 -34.72
CA GLN A 75 -10.33 3.76 -35.16
C GLN A 75 -10.91 5.18 -35.23
N THR A 76 -10.60 5.90 -36.30
CA THR A 76 -11.18 7.19 -36.67
C THR A 76 -12.50 6.92 -37.37
N GLY A 77 -13.43 6.31 -36.63
CA GLY A 77 -14.83 6.27 -37.00
C GLY A 77 -15.43 7.68 -36.91
N PRO A 78 -16.56 7.95 -37.58
CA PRO A 78 -17.38 9.12 -37.30
C PRO A 78 -17.65 9.28 -35.79
N VAL A 79 -17.57 10.53 -35.33
CA VAL A 79 -17.88 10.94 -33.95
C VAL A 79 -19.26 11.60 -33.94
N LEU A 80 -20.12 11.18 -33.02
CA LEU A 80 -21.43 11.79 -32.78
C LEU A 80 -21.32 12.96 -31.80
N TRP A 81 -22.27 13.89 -31.86
CA TRP A 81 -22.36 15.00 -30.91
C TRP A 81 -23.66 14.90 -30.13
N ALA A 82 -23.57 14.70 -28.82
CA ALA A 82 -24.75 14.61 -27.95
C ALA A 82 -25.07 15.99 -27.36
N ASN A 83 -26.32 16.42 -27.49
CA ASN A 83 -26.82 17.70 -27.03
C ASN A 83 -27.52 17.53 -25.66
N ALA A 84 -27.15 18.36 -24.68
CA ALA A 84 -27.76 18.37 -23.35
C ALA A 84 -29.12 19.10 -23.28
N TYR A 85 -29.48 19.84 -24.33
CA TYR A 85 -30.73 20.62 -24.40
C TYR A 85 -31.85 19.92 -25.15
N ASP A 86 -31.56 18.75 -25.70
CA ASP A 86 -32.54 17.90 -26.33
C ASP A 86 -33.11 16.96 -25.27
N SER A 87 -34.43 16.95 -25.12
CA SER A 87 -35.13 16.19 -24.06
C SER A 87 -36.02 15.07 -24.62
N ASP A 88 -36.16 15.01 -25.94
CA ASP A 88 -37.10 14.14 -26.61
C ASP A 88 -36.29 13.00 -27.24
N ASP A 89 -36.28 11.84 -26.59
CA ASP A 89 -35.73 10.57 -27.11
C ASP A 89 -36.62 10.06 -28.26
N ASP A 90 -36.55 10.73 -29.41
CA ASP A 90 -37.46 10.60 -30.55
C ASP A 90 -36.85 9.87 -31.76
N GLY A 91 -35.56 9.53 -31.66
CA GLY A 91 -34.77 8.82 -32.66
C GLY A 91 -34.13 9.72 -33.71
N ASP A 92 -34.19 11.05 -33.58
CA ASP A 92 -33.38 11.98 -34.37
C ASP A 92 -32.01 12.16 -33.68
N CYS A 93 -30.96 11.55 -34.23
CA CYS A 93 -29.58 11.89 -33.87
C CYS A 93 -28.89 12.64 -35.02
N SER A 94 -29.34 13.87 -35.24
CA SER A 94 -28.72 14.86 -36.13
C SER A 94 -27.82 15.83 -35.34
N ASN A 95 -27.08 16.70 -36.02
CA ASN A 95 -26.16 17.65 -35.35
C ASN A 95 -26.83 18.68 -34.41
N VAL A 96 -28.16 18.61 -34.23
CA VAL A 96 -28.97 19.59 -33.47
C VAL A 96 -29.87 18.90 -32.46
N HIS A 97 -30.41 17.73 -32.81
CA HIS A 97 -31.21 16.87 -31.96
C HIS A 97 -30.48 15.55 -31.86
N CYS A 98 -29.93 15.22 -30.70
CA CYS A 98 -29.31 13.94 -30.39
C CYS A 98 -29.03 13.92 -28.89
N THR A 99 -29.88 13.28 -28.12
CA THR A 99 -29.65 12.99 -26.71
C THR A 99 -28.47 12.03 -26.54
N LEU A 100 -27.93 11.92 -25.32
CA LEU A 100 -26.89 10.92 -25.01
C LEU A 100 -27.40 9.48 -25.22
N VAL A 101 -28.67 9.23 -24.91
CA VAL A 101 -29.35 7.94 -25.14
C VAL A 101 -29.32 7.58 -26.63
N GLU A 102 -29.77 8.49 -27.49
CA GLU A 102 -29.80 8.26 -28.95
C GLU A 102 -28.41 8.09 -29.53
N ALA A 103 -27.43 8.88 -29.06
CA ALA A 103 -26.05 8.78 -29.50
C ALA A 103 -25.47 7.38 -29.20
N ILE A 104 -25.73 6.85 -28.01
CA ILE A 104 -25.29 5.51 -27.61
C ILE A 104 -26.02 4.44 -28.44
N LEU A 105 -27.33 4.52 -28.61
CA LEU A 105 -28.10 3.56 -29.42
C LEU A 105 -27.60 3.52 -30.87
N LEU A 106 -27.31 4.68 -31.46
CA LEU A 106 -26.79 4.76 -32.82
C LEU A 106 -25.37 4.21 -32.94
N ALA A 107 -24.51 4.48 -31.95
CA ALA A 107 -23.16 3.93 -31.89
C ALA A 107 -23.19 2.40 -31.78
N ASN A 108 -24.00 1.85 -30.87
CA ASN A 108 -24.20 0.41 -30.71
C ASN A 108 -24.73 -0.26 -31.99
N ALA A 109 -25.63 0.41 -32.72
CA ALA A 109 -26.18 -0.11 -33.98
C ALA A 109 -25.22 0.00 -35.17
N THR A 110 -24.13 0.77 -35.03
CA THR A 110 -23.24 1.14 -36.12
C THR A 110 -21.77 1.00 -35.70
N PRO A 111 -21.16 -0.20 -35.79
CA PRO A 111 -19.79 -0.46 -35.33
C PRO A 111 -18.69 0.43 -35.92
N SER A 112 -18.97 1.18 -36.99
CA SER A 112 -18.04 2.17 -37.52
C SER A 112 -18.04 3.49 -36.74
N ILE A 113 -19.00 3.75 -35.86
CA ILE A 113 -19.03 4.91 -34.97
C ILE A 113 -18.24 4.54 -33.73
N THR A 114 -17.20 5.32 -33.45
CA THR A 114 -16.20 4.96 -32.43
C THR A 114 -16.13 5.98 -31.31
N GLY A 115 -16.89 7.08 -31.42
CA GLY A 115 -16.91 8.09 -30.39
C GLY A 115 -18.17 8.94 -30.31
N ILE A 116 -18.42 9.47 -29.12
CA ILE A 116 -19.43 10.47 -28.80
C ILE A 116 -18.72 11.64 -28.13
N THR A 117 -19.07 12.86 -28.52
CA THR A 117 -18.61 14.09 -27.88
C THR A 117 -19.79 14.78 -27.20
N LEU A 118 -19.65 15.08 -25.92
CA LEU A 118 -20.65 15.79 -25.14
C LEU A 118 -20.49 17.31 -25.30
N THR A 119 -21.59 18.02 -25.06
CA THR A 119 -21.61 19.47 -24.97
C THR A 119 -20.77 19.90 -23.78
N ALA A 120 -19.82 20.80 -24.01
CA ALA A 120 -18.87 21.22 -22.98
C ALA A 120 -19.58 21.81 -21.75
N ASP A 121 -19.10 21.43 -20.56
CA ASP A 121 -19.58 21.86 -19.24
C ASP A 121 -21.10 21.68 -19.03
N ALA A 122 -21.75 20.83 -19.82
CA ALA A 122 -23.20 20.65 -19.77
C ALA A 122 -23.62 19.58 -18.75
N LEU A 123 -24.86 19.67 -18.29
CA LEU A 123 -25.49 18.68 -17.41
C LEU A 123 -26.39 17.75 -18.21
N TYR A 124 -26.17 16.45 -18.08
CA TYR A 124 -27.00 15.36 -18.58
C TYR A 124 -27.66 14.67 -17.38
N GLU A 125 -28.82 15.19 -16.99
CA GLU A 125 -29.60 14.66 -15.86
C GLU A 125 -30.51 13.51 -16.34
N LEU A 126 -30.43 12.36 -15.65
CA LEU A 126 -31.20 11.16 -15.96
C LEU A 126 -32.32 10.99 -14.93
N GLU A 127 -33.56 10.86 -15.41
CA GLU A 127 -34.76 10.75 -14.58
C GLU A 127 -35.41 9.34 -14.62
N TYR A 128 -35.04 8.50 -15.57
CA TYR A 128 -35.65 7.18 -15.72
C TYR A 128 -34.66 6.15 -16.25
N THR A 129 -35.03 4.88 -16.08
CA THR A 129 -34.30 3.71 -16.56
C THR A 129 -34.61 3.43 -18.03
N VAL A 130 -33.56 3.16 -18.81
CA VAL A 130 -33.68 2.87 -20.25
C VAL A 130 -33.35 1.41 -20.60
N ASP A 131 -32.60 0.72 -19.74
CA ASP A 131 -32.19 -0.67 -19.93
C ASP A 131 -32.23 -1.45 -18.61
N TYR A 132 -32.55 -2.74 -18.74
CA TYR A 132 -32.73 -3.71 -17.65
C TYR A 132 -31.94 -5.01 -17.87
N THR A 133 -31.21 -5.12 -18.98
CA THR A 133 -30.58 -6.39 -19.41
C THR A 133 -29.62 -6.94 -18.36
N ASP A 134 -28.86 -6.05 -17.71
CA ASP A 134 -27.92 -6.36 -16.64
C ASP A 134 -28.25 -5.55 -15.36
N GLY A 135 -29.54 -5.33 -15.16
CA GLY A 135 -30.12 -4.48 -14.11
C GLY A 135 -30.39 -3.04 -14.57
N GLU A 136 -30.93 -2.22 -13.66
CA GLU A 136 -31.41 -0.87 -13.99
C GLU A 136 -30.27 0.10 -14.35
N ASN A 137 -30.31 0.61 -15.59
CA ASN A 137 -29.38 1.60 -16.12
C ASN A 137 -30.12 2.85 -16.63
N GLY A 138 -29.58 4.03 -16.35
CA GLY A 138 -30.08 5.31 -16.87
C GLY A 138 -29.67 5.59 -18.32
N LEU A 139 -28.62 4.94 -18.82
CA LEU A 139 -28.20 4.96 -20.23
C LEU A 139 -28.24 3.55 -20.82
N PRO A 140 -28.40 3.42 -22.16
CA PRO A 140 -28.34 2.11 -22.81
C PRO A 140 -26.99 1.45 -22.59
N SER A 141 -26.96 0.13 -22.45
CA SER A 141 -25.71 -0.63 -22.31
C SER A 141 -24.78 -0.38 -23.50
N ILE A 142 -23.49 -0.19 -23.24
CA ILE A 142 -22.46 -0.11 -24.29
C ILE A 142 -22.15 -1.52 -24.78
N THR A 143 -22.32 -1.78 -26.08
CA THR A 143 -22.18 -3.13 -26.66
C THR A 143 -21.02 -3.28 -27.64
N ASP A 144 -20.26 -2.22 -27.91
CA ASP A 144 -19.09 -2.21 -28.79
C ASP A 144 -18.01 -1.28 -28.21
N THR A 145 -16.86 -1.17 -28.87
CA THR A 145 -15.79 -0.23 -28.48
C THR A 145 -16.24 1.21 -28.70
N LEU A 146 -16.27 2.00 -27.63
CA LEU A 146 -16.76 3.37 -27.66
C LEU A 146 -15.91 4.30 -26.79
N THR A 147 -15.61 5.48 -27.32
CA THR A 147 -15.02 6.59 -26.55
C THR A 147 -16.02 7.72 -26.35
N ILE A 148 -16.25 8.14 -25.11
CA ILE A 148 -17.06 9.32 -24.79
C ILE A 148 -16.14 10.44 -24.30
N THR A 149 -16.10 11.54 -25.07
CA THR A 149 -15.38 12.75 -24.70
C THR A 149 -16.32 13.74 -24.05
N GLY A 150 -16.14 13.96 -22.75
CA GLY A 150 -17.03 14.72 -21.91
C GLY A 150 -16.91 16.24 -22.02
N ASN A 151 -15.72 16.78 -22.28
CA ASN A 151 -15.48 18.22 -22.29
C ASN A 151 -15.94 18.93 -20.99
N GLY A 152 -15.71 18.32 -19.83
CA GLY A 152 -16.15 18.82 -18.52
C GLY A 152 -17.64 18.59 -18.21
N ALA A 153 -18.37 17.87 -19.07
CA ALA A 153 -19.79 17.58 -18.83
C ALA A 153 -20.00 16.72 -17.58
N THR A 154 -21.19 16.84 -16.99
CA THR A 154 -21.67 16.01 -15.89
C THR A 154 -22.81 15.11 -16.36
N VAL A 155 -22.70 13.81 -16.13
CA VAL A 155 -23.78 12.84 -16.27
C VAL A 155 -24.22 12.45 -14.86
N GLU A 156 -25.49 12.70 -14.52
CA GLU A 156 -25.99 12.41 -13.18
C GLU A 156 -27.36 11.79 -13.18
N ARG A 157 -27.63 11.00 -12.14
CA ARG A 157 -29.00 10.65 -11.76
C ARG A 157 -29.61 11.83 -11.02
N SER A 158 -30.86 12.14 -11.34
CA SER A 158 -31.53 13.32 -10.78
C SER A 158 -31.49 13.34 -9.26
N SER A 159 -31.05 14.49 -8.72
CA SER A 159 -31.03 14.76 -7.28
C SER A 159 -32.43 14.85 -6.65
N SER A 160 -33.48 14.83 -7.48
CA SER A 160 -34.87 14.75 -7.01
C SER A 160 -35.19 13.40 -6.36
N TYR A 161 -34.42 12.36 -6.66
CA TYR A 161 -34.58 11.02 -6.10
C TYR A 161 -33.69 10.78 -4.88
N SER A 162 -34.29 10.27 -3.81
CA SER A 162 -33.52 9.78 -2.66
C SER A 162 -32.72 8.52 -3.02
N CYS A 163 -31.59 8.31 -2.34
CA CYS A 163 -30.82 7.07 -2.39
C CYS A 163 -30.35 6.70 -0.97
N PRO A 164 -30.64 5.49 -0.46
CA PRO A 164 -31.63 4.54 -0.99
C PRO A 164 -33.06 5.08 -0.83
N GLY A 165 -33.93 4.85 -1.82
CA GLY A 165 -35.30 5.36 -1.90
C GLY A 165 -36.33 4.25 -2.05
N VAL A 166 -37.31 4.16 -1.13
CA VAL A 166 -38.27 3.02 -1.09
C VAL A 166 -39.27 3.01 -2.27
N GLU A 167 -39.45 4.12 -2.98
CA GLU A 167 -40.39 4.26 -4.11
C GLU A 167 -39.80 5.03 -5.31
N GLU A 168 -38.51 5.36 -5.30
CA GLU A 168 -37.84 6.13 -6.35
C GLU A 168 -36.97 5.21 -7.22
N PRO A 169 -36.73 5.53 -8.50
CA PRO A 169 -35.89 4.71 -9.37
C PRO A 169 -34.42 4.69 -8.88
N GLU A 170 -33.86 3.49 -8.73
CA GLU A 170 -32.51 3.21 -8.24
C GLU A 170 -31.71 2.55 -9.37
N PHE A 171 -31.07 3.39 -10.20
CA PHE A 171 -30.25 2.95 -11.32
C PHE A 171 -28.83 3.49 -11.30
N ARG A 172 -27.95 2.73 -11.95
CA ARG A 172 -26.59 3.18 -12.32
C ARG A 172 -26.60 3.95 -13.62
N LEU A 173 -25.50 4.61 -13.94
CA LEU A 173 -25.43 5.53 -15.09
C LEU A 173 -24.91 4.81 -16.33
N PHE A 174 -23.84 4.04 -16.20
CA PHE A 174 -23.23 3.30 -17.31
C PHE A 174 -23.16 1.80 -17.05
N HIS A 175 -23.43 1.04 -18.10
CA HIS A 175 -23.14 -0.39 -18.15
C HIS A 175 -22.32 -0.72 -19.41
N VAL A 176 -21.25 -1.50 -19.26
CA VAL A 176 -20.39 -1.97 -20.35
C VAL A 176 -20.53 -3.47 -20.49
N ALA A 177 -21.07 -3.95 -21.62
CA ALA A 177 -21.27 -5.37 -21.88
C ALA A 177 -19.93 -6.14 -22.00
N ALA A 178 -19.96 -7.46 -21.78
CA ALA A 178 -18.75 -8.30 -21.63
C ALA A 178 -17.72 -8.22 -22.77
N ASP A 179 -18.18 -8.09 -24.02
CA ASP A 179 -17.30 -8.01 -25.21
C ASP A 179 -17.07 -6.56 -25.69
N ALA A 180 -17.51 -5.57 -24.90
CA ALA A 180 -17.37 -4.16 -25.22
C ALA A 180 -16.17 -3.52 -24.50
N PHE A 181 -15.80 -2.32 -24.95
CA PHE A 181 -14.77 -1.50 -24.30
C PHE A 181 -15.22 -0.05 -24.25
N LEU A 182 -15.25 0.54 -23.06
CA LEU A 182 -15.63 1.95 -22.89
C LEU A 182 -14.42 2.78 -22.46
N THR A 183 -14.19 3.90 -23.13
CA THR A 183 -13.30 4.97 -22.66
C THR A 183 -14.13 6.19 -22.30
N LEU A 184 -13.97 6.70 -21.08
CA LEU A 184 -14.57 7.96 -20.63
C LEU A 184 -13.45 8.98 -20.40
N ASN A 185 -13.60 10.16 -21.00
CA ASN A 185 -12.62 11.24 -20.90
C ASN A 185 -13.26 12.54 -20.41
N ASP A 186 -12.63 13.24 -19.46
CA ASP A 186 -12.96 14.62 -19.10
C ASP A 186 -14.44 14.84 -18.75
N MET A 187 -14.95 14.13 -17.73
CA MET A 187 -16.33 14.25 -17.27
C MET A 187 -16.53 13.86 -15.81
N THR A 188 -17.69 14.25 -15.27
CA THR A 188 -18.19 13.79 -13.97
C THR A 188 -19.35 12.81 -14.16
N VAL A 189 -19.36 11.73 -13.39
CA VAL A 189 -20.39 10.69 -13.33
C VAL A 189 -20.82 10.55 -11.87
N GLN A 190 -22.05 10.95 -11.53
CA GLN A 190 -22.44 11.14 -10.14
C GLN A 190 -23.88 10.79 -9.78
N ASN A 191 -24.12 10.60 -8.47
CA ASN A 191 -25.45 10.37 -7.88
C ASN A 191 -26.13 9.06 -8.31
N GLY A 192 -25.41 8.17 -9.00
CA GLY A 192 -25.89 6.84 -9.34
C GLY A 192 -26.19 6.01 -8.09
N CYS A 193 -27.24 5.18 -8.15
CA CYS A 193 -27.78 4.49 -6.98
C CYS A 193 -28.27 3.11 -7.39
N VAL A 194 -27.81 2.04 -6.75
CA VAL A 194 -28.31 0.67 -7.01
C VAL A 194 -28.71 -0.01 -5.71
N ASP A 195 -29.90 -0.61 -5.71
CA ASP A 195 -30.59 -1.15 -4.53
C ASP A 195 -30.29 -2.62 -4.19
N GLY A 196 -29.59 -3.32 -5.10
CA GLY A 196 -29.18 -4.71 -4.93
C GLY A 196 -30.35 -5.71 -4.94
N PHE A 197 -31.54 -5.36 -5.44
CA PHE A 197 -32.68 -6.30 -5.52
C PHE A 197 -32.47 -7.42 -6.55
N ASP A 198 -31.52 -7.26 -7.47
CA ASP A 198 -31.23 -8.27 -8.47
C ASP A 198 -30.27 -9.35 -7.94
N SER A 199 -30.74 -10.59 -7.97
CA SER A 199 -29.98 -11.81 -7.60
C SER A 199 -28.71 -12.08 -8.42
N LEU A 200 -28.36 -11.16 -9.32
CA LEU A 200 -27.33 -11.33 -10.34
C LEU A 200 -25.96 -10.78 -9.94
N ASP A 201 -25.85 -10.11 -8.78
CA ASP A 201 -24.58 -9.52 -8.34
C ASP A 201 -24.00 -8.60 -9.44
N MET A 202 -24.83 -7.67 -9.92
CA MET A 202 -24.55 -6.73 -11.01
C MET A 202 -24.57 -5.29 -10.49
N ASP A 203 -23.91 -5.06 -9.35
CA ASP A 203 -23.90 -3.74 -8.70
C ASP A 203 -22.84 -2.81 -9.32
N GLY A 204 -22.77 -1.56 -8.88
CA GLY A 204 -21.91 -0.53 -9.47
C GLY A 204 -22.67 0.78 -9.48
N GLY A 205 -22.53 1.60 -8.43
CA GLY A 205 -23.44 2.72 -8.21
C GLY A 205 -23.43 3.72 -9.37
N ALA A 206 -22.25 4.06 -9.90
CA ALA A 206 -22.12 4.84 -11.13
C ALA A 206 -21.97 3.95 -12.36
N ILE A 207 -21.01 3.02 -12.33
CA ILE A 207 -20.63 2.20 -13.48
C ILE A 207 -20.60 0.72 -13.08
N PHE A 208 -21.19 -0.12 -13.93
CA PHE A 208 -20.92 -1.55 -13.95
C PHE A 208 -20.23 -1.96 -15.25
N ALA A 209 -19.01 -2.49 -15.16
CA ALA A 209 -18.21 -2.86 -16.33
C ALA A 209 -17.98 -4.38 -16.39
N HIS A 210 -18.80 -5.08 -17.17
CA HIS A 210 -18.52 -6.45 -17.59
C HIS A 210 -17.41 -6.49 -18.66
N GLY A 211 -17.39 -5.52 -19.57
CA GLY A 211 -16.32 -5.32 -20.55
C GLY A 211 -15.19 -4.42 -20.03
N GLY A 212 -14.21 -4.15 -20.89
CA GLY A 212 -13.06 -3.32 -20.53
C GLY A 212 -13.45 -1.85 -20.31
N LEU A 213 -12.75 -1.19 -19.40
CA LEU A 213 -13.00 0.21 -19.04
C LEU A 213 -11.71 1.00 -18.89
N ALA A 214 -11.67 2.18 -19.51
CA ALA A 214 -10.64 3.19 -19.31
C ALA A 214 -11.28 4.50 -18.85
N LEU A 215 -10.74 5.09 -17.79
CA LEU A 215 -11.12 6.40 -17.26
C LEU A 215 -9.90 7.33 -17.33
N ASP A 216 -10.02 8.45 -18.04
CA ASP A 216 -8.99 9.49 -18.06
C ASP A 216 -9.59 10.86 -17.72
N ASN A 217 -9.10 11.48 -16.65
CA ASN A 217 -9.65 12.74 -16.15
C ASN A 217 -11.17 12.66 -15.88
N VAL A 218 -11.61 11.59 -15.23
CA VAL A 218 -13.01 11.35 -14.87
C VAL A 218 -13.22 11.48 -13.37
N ALA A 219 -14.33 12.08 -12.96
CA ALA A 219 -14.78 12.06 -11.57
C ALA A 219 -15.95 11.07 -11.39
N LEU A 220 -15.77 10.01 -10.60
CA LEU A 220 -16.85 9.18 -10.08
C LEU A 220 -17.17 9.65 -8.66
N GLN A 221 -18.32 10.29 -8.46
CA GLN A 221 -18.62 10.88 -7.14
C GLN A 221 -20.04 10.71 -6.64
N ASN A 222 -20.20 10.62 -5.32
CA ASN A 222 -21.51 10.57 -4.66
C ASN A 222 -22.40 9.42 -5.19
N ASN A 223 -21.79 8.29 -5.53
CA ASN A 223 -22.53 7.13 -6.02
C ASN A 223 -22.67 6.07 -4.92
N THR A 224 -23.78 5.35 -4.94
CA THR A 224 -24.13 4.40 -3.88
C THR A 224 -24.52 3.05 -4.46
N ALA A 225 -23.97 1.98 -3.90
CA ALA A 225 -24.35 0.60 -4.22
C ALA A 225 -24.74 -0.17 -2.95
N ALA A 226 -25.87 -0.89 -3.00
CA ALA A 226 -26.32 -1.73 -1.91
C ALA A 226 -25.42 -2.94 -1.62
N ARG A 227 -24.43 -3.21 -2.48
CA ARG A 227 -23.42 -4.27 -2.29
C ARG A 227 -22.01 -3.79 -2.60
N HIS A 228 -21.61 -3.78 -3.87
CA HIS A 228 -20.21 -3.61 -4.29
C HIS A 228 -20.03 -2.44 -5.23
N GLY A 229 -18.88 -1.76 -5.14
CA GLY A 229 -18.46 -0.76 -6.11
C GLY A 229 -19.36 0.46 -6.10
N GLY A 230 -19.33 1.27 -5.03
CA GLY A 230 -20.16 2.46 -4.94
C GLY A 230 -19.95 3.37 -6.15
N GLY A 231 -18.70 3.63 -6.53
CA GLY A 231 -18.36 4.33 -7.77
C GLY A 231 -18.37 3.38 -8.98
N LEU A 232 -17.53 2.35 -8.93
CA LEU A 232 -17.34 1.41 -10.02
C LEU A 232 -17.29 -0.02 -9.51
N ARG A 233 -18.01 -0.91 -10.18
CA ARG A 233 -17.76 -2.34 -10.16
C ARG A 233 -17.27 -2.81 -11.53
N SER A 234 -16.20 -3.60 -11.58
CA SER A 234 -15.74 -4.22 -12.82
C SER A 234 -15.42 -5.70 -12.68
N ALA A 235 -15.78 -6.45 -13.72
CA ALA A 235 -15.42 -7.85 -13.95
C ALA A 235 -14.47 -8.00 -15.15
N SER A 236 -13.73 -6.94 -15.49
CA SER A 236 -12.72 -6.90 -16.55
C SER A 236 -11.56 -6.00 -16.16
N ASN A 237 -10.55 -5.90 -17.02
CA ASN A 237 -9.42 -5.03 -16.79
C ASN A 237 -9.86 -3.56 -16.79
N VAL A 238 -9.42 -2.82 -15.77
CA VAL A 238 -9.71 -1.39 -15.62
C VAL A 238 -8.43 -0.59 -15.59
N ILE A 239 -8.42 0.50 -16.35
CA ILE A 239 -7.36 1.51 -16.32
C ILE A 239 -7.96 2.83 -15.87
N ILE A 240 -7.34 3.43 -14.86
CA ILE A 240 -7.74 4.72 -14.29
C ILE A 240 -6.52 5.64 -14.30
N GLU A 241 -6.63 6.74 -15.02
CA GLU A 241 -5.60 7.77 -15.14
C GLU A 241 -6.19 9.14 -14.78
N ASN A 242 -5.43 9.95 -14.04
CA ASN A 242 -5.77 11.36 -13.75
C ASN A 242 -7.17 11.58 -13.18
N SER A 243 -7.74 10.58 -12.50
CA SER A 243 -9.18 10.54 -12.19
C SER A 243 -9.43 10.67 -10.69
N GLN A 244 -10.67 10.97 -10.34
CA GLN A 244 -11.13 11.18 -8.96
C GLN A 244 -12.28 10.22 -8.65
N ILE A 245 -12.16 9.46 -7.56
CA ILE A 245 -13.17 8.55 -7.06
C ILE A 245 -13.50 9.01 -5.63
N VAL A 246 -14.60 9.74 -5.48
CA VAL A 246 -14.82 10.57 -4.29
C VAL A 246 -16.20 10.34 -3.69
N GLU A 247 -16.30 10.19 -2.37
CA GLU A 247 -17.59 10.14 -1.67
C GLU A 247 -18.54 9.04 -2.19
N ASN A 248 -18.00 7.90 -2.61
CA ASN A 248 -18.81 6.77 -3.03
C ASN A 248 -19.02 5.78 -1.87
N GLU A 249 -20.20 5.17 -1.83
CA GLU A 249 -20.61 4.27 -0.75
C GLU A 249 -21.03 2.90 -1.28
N ALA A 250 -20.49 1.84 -0.67
CA ALA A 250 -20.92 0.47 -0.91
C ALA A 250 -21.24 -0.22 0.42
N ALA A 251 -22.38 -0.91 0.52
CA ALA A 251 -22.73 -1.57 1.78
C ALA A 251 -21.82 -2.78 2.13
N THR A 252 -21.01 -3.26 1.19
CA THR A 252 -20.06 -4.36 1.43
C THR A 252 -18.64 -4.01 1.01
N ARG A 253 -18.24 -4.15 -0.26
CA ARG A 253 -16.83 -4.01 -0.69
C ARG A 253 -16.63 -2.97 -1.76
N GLY A 254 -15.50 -2.27 -1.72
CA GLY A 254 -15.13 -1.31 -2.74
C GLY A 254 -16.07 -0.11 -2.71
N GLY A 255 -15.97 0.72 -1.67
CA GLY A 255 -16.79 1.93 -1.57
C GLY A 255 -16.60 2.80 -2.81
N GLY A 256 -15.35 3.02 -3.19
CA GLY A 256 -14.98 3.62 -4.48
C GLY A 256 -15.01 2.58 -5.60
N LEU A 257 -14.07 1.64 -5.54
CA LEU A 257 -13.80 0.67 -6.61
C LEU A 257 -13.91 -0.77 -6.12
N TYR A 258 -14.62 -1.60 -6.87
CA TYR A 258 -14.60 -3.06 -6.74
C TYR A 258 -14.19 -3.68 -8.07
N VAL A 259 -13.02 -4.32 -8.12
CA VAL A 259 -12.48 -4.91 -9.36
C VAL A 259 -12.12 -6.37 -9.13
N THR A 260 -12.54 -7.26 -10.03
CA THR A 260 -12.24 -8.70 -9.92
C THR A 260 -11.27 -9.23 -10.96
N GLU A 261 -10.74 -8.35 -11.81
CA GLU A 261 -9.72 -8.63 -12.83
C GLU A 261 -8.58 -7.59 -12.66
N GLY A 262 -7.69 -7.42 -13.65
CA GLY A 262 -6.54 -6.53 -13.51
C GLY A 262 -6.89 -5.05 -13.32
N LEU A 263 -6.17 -4.38 -12.42
CA LEU A 263 -6.35 -2.95 -12.13
C LEU A 263 -5.03 -2.17 -12.22
N THR A 264 -5.06 -1.08 -12.98
CA THR A 264 -4.01 -0.05 -12.97
C THR A 264 -4.61 1.30 -12.61
N VAL A 265 -4.09 1.92 -11.54
CA VAL A 265 -4.49 3.25 -11.11
C VAL A 265 -3.27 4.17 -11.09
N THR A 266 -3.32 5.24 -11.88
CA THR A 266 -2.22 6.20 -12.01
C THR A 266 -2.68 7.64 -11.80
N ASN A 267 -1.85 8.42 -11.09
CA ASN A 267 -2.04 9.87 -10.91
C ASN A 267 -3.46 10.27 -10.47
N SER A 268 -4.09 9.44 -9.63
CA SER A 268 -5.51 9.56 -9.31
C SER A 268 -5.74 9.83 -7.82
N LEU A 269 -6.98 10.14 -7.47
CA LEU A 269 -7.43 10.38 -6.11
C LEU A 269 -8.59 9.45 -5.75
N LEU A 270 -8.47 8.73 -4.64
CA LEU A 270 -9.56 7.98 -4.02
C LEU A 270 -9.80 8.57 -2.63
N MET A 271 -10.91 9.29 -2.46
CA MET A 271 -11.16 10.09 -1.27
C MET A 271 -12.54 9.85 -0.66
N SER A 272 -12.58 9.69 0.66
CA SER A 272 -13.85 9.67 1.41
C SER A 272 -14.85 8.61 0.93
N ASN A 273 -14.35 7.50 0.40
CA ASN A 273 -15.18 6.39 0.00
C ASN A 273 -15.40 5.44 1.17
N THR A 274 -16.61 4.91 1.28
CA THR A 274 -17.05 4.10 2.43
C THR A 274 -17.50 2.73 1.97
N ALA A 275 -16.93 1.69 2.57
CA ALA A 275 -17.36 0.30 2.39
C ALA A 275 -17.86 -0.29 3.71
N GLY A 276 -18.99 -0.98 3.70
CA GLY A 276 -19.50 -1.62 4.91
C GLY A 276 -18.62 -2.75 5.43
N THR A 277 -17.80 -3.39 4.57
CA THR A 277 -16.84 -4.44 4.94
C THR A 277 -15.42 -4.10 4.48
N ASP A 278 -15.07 -4.19 3.21
CA ASP A 278 -13.65 -4.18 2.81
C ASP A 278 -13.35 -3.19 1.68
N GLY A 279 -12.17 -2.57 1.69
CA GLY A 279 -11.76 -1.69 0.61
C GLY A 279 -12.62 -0.43 0.53
N GLY A 280 -12.48 0.50 1.49
CA GLY A 280 -13.23 1.75 1.48
C GLY A 280 -13.00 2.50 0.16
N GLY A 281 -11.73 2.75 -0.18
CA GLY A 281 -11.34 3.28 -1.48
C GLY A 281 -11.39 2.22 -2.58
N LEU A 282 -10.69 1.11 -2.37
CA LEU A 282 -10.50 0.06 -3.37
C LEU A 282 -10.58 -1.34 -2.77
N PHE A 283 -11.31 -2.22 -3.43
CA PHE A 283 -11.22 -3.66 -3.31
C PHE A 283 -10.78 -4.28 -4.65
N SER A 284 -9.75 -5.13 -4.63
CA SER A 284 -9.30 -5.89 -5.82
C SER A 284 -8.99 -7.36 -5.50
N ASN A 285 -9.46 -8.29 -6.34
CA ASN A 285 -9.12 -9.72 -6.24
C ASN A 285 -7.87 -10.11 -7.04
N GLU A 286 -7.30 -9.20 -7.83
CA GLU A 286 -6.27 -9.53 -8.81
C GLU A 286 -5.09 -8.57 -8.71
N SER A 287 -4.02 -8.90 -9.43
CA SER A 287 -2.79 -8.12 -9.35
C SER A 287 -3.06 -6.66 -9.71
N THR A 288 -2.58 -5.76 -8.85
CA THR A 288 -2.92 -4.34 -8.88
C THR A 288 -1.67 -3.48 -8.90
N THR A 289 -1.64 -2.49 -9.79
CA THR A 289 -0.59 -1.46 -9.84
C THR A 289 -1.16 -0.11 -9.43
N ILE A 290 -0.54 0.51 -8.43
CA ILE A 290 -0.90 1.83 -7.90
C ILE A 290 0.32 2.75 -8.05
N SER A 291 0.19 3.82 -8.83
CA SER A 291 1.28 4.77 -9.05
C SER A 291 0.82 6.21 -8.97
N GLY A 292 1.55 7.09 -8.28
CA GLY A 292 1.20 8.52 -8.22
C GLY A 292 -0.18 8.81 -7.61
N THR A 293 -0.76 7.86 -6.88
CA THR A 293 -2.17 7.89 -6.48
C THR A 293 -2.30 8.18 -4.99
N THR A 294 -3.33 8.94 -4.63
CA THR A 294 -3.64 9.27 -3.22
C THR A 294 -4.92 8.59 -2.78
N PHE A 295 -4.85 7.83 -1.68
CA PHE A 295 -5.98 7.28 -0.94
C PHE A 295 -6.13 8.05 0.35
N ILE A 296 -7.19 8.84 0.50
CA ILE A 296 -7.39 9.70 1.67
C ILE A 296 -8.77 9.57 2.32
N ALA A 297 -8.79 9.45 3.64
CA ALA A 297 -10.03 9.45 4.43
C ALA A 297 -11.06 8.39 3.99
N ASN A 298 -10.60 7.26 3.45
CA ASN A 298 -11.50 6.16 3.10
C ASN A 298 -11.76 5.29 4.33
N GLU A 299 -12.95 4.70 4.37
CA GLU A 299 -13.44 3.96 5.54
C GLU A 299 -13.93 2.57 5.16
N SER A 300 -13.54 1.58 5.95
CA SER A 300 -14.09 0.22 5.89
C SER A 300 -14.11 -0.42 7.27
N SER A 301 -15.03 -1.33 7.59
CA SER A 301 -15.07 -1.98 8.92
C SER A 301 -14.25 -3.28 9.03
N GLY A 302 -13.87 -3.82 7.88
CA GLY A 302 -13.16 -5.08 7.66
C GLY A 302 -11.72 -4.82 7.26
N PHE A 303 -11.37 -5.04 6.00
CA PHE A 303 -9.97 -4.98 5.56
C PHE A 303 -9.68 -3.75 4.69
N GLY A 304 -8.48 -3.18 4.81
CA GLY A 304 -7.94 -2.24 3.84
C GLY A 304 -8.78 -0.99 3.64
N SER A 305 -8.87 -0.08 4.60
CA SER A 305 -9.78 1.08 4.47
C SER A 305 -9.42 1.95 3.26
N GLY A 306 -8.14 2.23 3.05
CA GLY A 306 -7.68 2.83 1.79
C GLY A 306 -7.84 1.84 0.64
N ALA A 307 -7.13 0.71 0.71
CA ALA A 307 -7.25 -0.36 -0.27
C ALA A 307 -7.08 -1.75 0.33
N TYR A 308 -7.84 -2.71 -0.19
CA TYR A 308 -7.68 -4.13 0.05
C TYR A 308 -7.45 -4.88 -1.27
N VAL A 309 -6.32 -5.58 -1.37
CA VAL A 309 -5.98 -6.39 -2.55
C VAL A 309 -5.63 -7.81 -2.14
N ILE A 310 -6.09 -8.81 -2.89
CA ILE A 310 -5.78 -10.21 -2.60
C ILE A 310 -4.43 -10.61 -3.20
N GLU A 311 -4.26 -10.36 -4.49
CA GLU A 311 -3.10 -10.81 -5.28
C GLU A 311 -1.91 -9.82 -5.23
N PRO A 312 -0.73 -10.18 -5.80
CA PRO A 312 0.46 -9.35 -5.70
C PRO A 312 0.26 -7.92 -6.17
N THR A 313 0.77 -6.98 -5.37
CA THR A 313 0.53 -5.54 -5.54
C THR A 313 1.83 -4.75 -5.59
N TRP A 314 1.88 -3.79 -6.53
CA TRP A 314 2.95 -2.82 -6.66
C TRP A 314 2.43 -1.41 -6.36
N VAL A 315 3.07 -0.75 -5.40
CA VAL A 315 2.76 0.63 -5.00
C VAL A 315 3.99 1.51 -5.19
N GLU A 316 3.82 2.61 -5.92
CA GLU A 316 4.92 3.55 -6.17
C GLU A 316 4.45 5.01 -6.13
N ASN A 317 5.27 5.90 -5.56
CA ASN A 317 5.00 7.35 -5.56
C ASN A 317 3.59 7.71 -5.05
N SER A 318 3.07 6.94 -4.08
CA SER A 318 1.66 7.00 -3.69
C SER A 318 1.50 7.36 -2.21
N HIS A 319 0.31 7.87 -1.86
CA HIS A 319 -0.01 8.36 -0.53
C HIS A 319 -1.25 7.67 0.02
N PHE A 320 -1.16 7.07 1.21
CA PHE A 320 -2.28 6.55 1.97
C PHE A 320 -2.39 7.35 3.25
N VAL A 321 -3.45 8.15 3.38
CA VAL A 321 -3.56 9.18 4.42
C VAL A 321 -4.92 9.08 5.13
N GLU A 322 -4.93 9.03 6.45
CA GLU A 322 -6.17 9.13 7.24
C GLU A 322 -7.23 8.06 6.89
N ASN A 323 -6.83 6.88 6.41
CA ASN A 323 -7.76 5.79 6.16
C ASN A 323 -8.01 5.00 7.46
N VAL A 324 -9.28 4.79 7.81
CA VAL A 324 -9.68 4.41 9.18
C VAL A 324 -10.80 3.36 9.23
N ASN A 325 -10.99 2.81 10.44
CA ASN A 325 -12.02 1.85 10.84
C ASN A 325 -11.77 0.39 10.42
N ALA A 326 -10.73 0.08 9.65
CA ALA A 326 -10.40 -1.29 9.32
C ALA A 326 -10.04 -2.10 10.57
N SER A 327 -10.30 -3.40 10.49
CA SER A 327 -9.72 -4.42 11.34
C SER A 327 -8.23 -4.64 11.03
N TYR A 328 -7.83 -4.65 9.75
CA TYR A 328 -6.45 -4.85 9.31
C TYR A 328 -6.09 -3.94 8.13
N GLY A 329 -4.88 -3.39 8.12
CA GLY A 329 -4.38 -2.55 7.03
C GLY A 329 -5.18 -1.26 6.90
N GLY A 330 -4.99 -0.29 7.80
CA GLY A 330 -5.75 0.97 7.76
C GLY A 330 -5.57 1.67 6.41
N GLY A 331 -4.33 1.87 5.98
CA GLY A 331 -4.00 2.38 4.66
C GLY A 331 -4.17 1.32 3.58
N LEU A 332 -3.42 0.22 3.68
CA LEU A 332 -3.38 -0.83 2.68
C LEU A 332 -3.31 -2.21 3.33
N MET A 333 -4.15 -3.14 2.86
CA MET A 333 -4.01 -4.57 3.13
C MET A 333 -3.77 -5.34 1.83
N VAL A 334 -2.74 -6.19 1.82
CA VAL A 334 -2.48 -7.13 0.73
C VAL A 334 -2.32 -8.55 1.28
N GLU A 335 -3.05 -9.54 0.75
CA GLU A 335 -2.90 -10.94 1.20
C GLU A 335 -1.64 -11.62 0.63
N ASP A 336 -1.23 -11.29 -0.59
CA ASP A 336 -0.01 -11.79 -1.23
C ASP A 336 1.20 -10.84 -1.08
N ALA A 337 2.18 -10.96 -1.96
CA ALA A 337 3.43 -10.23 -1.95
C ALA A 337 3.20 -8.76 -2.27
N LEU A 338 3.81 -7.90 -1.46
CA LEU A 338 3.65 -6.46 -1.55
C LEU A 338 5.01 -5.79 -1.74
N THR A 339 5.12 -4.99 -2.79
CA THR A 339 6.26 -4.10 -3.02
C THR A 339 5.81 -2.65 -2.97
N VAL A 340 6.47 -1.86 -2.12
CA VAL A 340 6.18 -0.43 -1.96
C VAL A 340 7.45 0.40 -2.12
N ARG A 341 7.37 1.45 -2.95
CA ARG A 341 8.47 2.38 -3.19
C ARG A 341 8.03 3.83 -3.13
N ASN A 342 8.91 4.70 -2.63
CA ASN A 342 8.75 6.16 -2.76
C ASN A 342 7.39 6.68 -2.27
N SER A 343 6.81 6.02 -1.27
CA SER A 343 5.41 6.22 -0.88
C SER A 343 5.29 6.70 0.57
N VAL A 344 4.09 7.12 0.96
CA VAL A 344 3.80 7.61 2.32
C VAL A 344 2.53 6.95 2.85
N PHE A 345 2.61 6.38 4.05
CA PHE A 345 1.48 5.95 4.86
C PHE A 345 1.41 6.84 6.09
N GLN A 346 0.38 7.67 6.18
CA GLN A 346 0.27 8.66 7.24
C GLN A 346 -1.08 8.62 7.94
N SER A 347 -1.06 8.60 9.27
CA SER A 347 -2.26 8.74 10.10
C SER A 347 -3.38 7.75 9.77
N ASN A 348 -3.01 6.56 9.27
CA ASN A 348 -3.97 5.49 9.03
C ASN A 348 -4.16 4.68 10.32
N SER A 349 -5.36 4.12 10.50
CA SER A 349 -5.68 3.32 11.68
C SER A 349 -6.33 1.99 11.32
N ALA A 350 -5.88 0.93 12.01
CA ALA A 350 -6.52 -0.36 12.05
C ALA A 350 -6.78 -0.81 13.49
N THR A 351 -7.79 -1.62 13.73
CA THR A 351 -8.13 -2.08 15.09
C THR A 351 -7.19 -3.19 15.57
N PHE A 352 -6.72 -4.07 14.68
CA PHE A 352 -5.86 -5.21 15.05
C PHE A 352 -4.44 -5.07 14.54
N ALA A 353 -4.22 -4.98 13.23
CA ALA A 353 -2.84 -4.98 12.73
C ALA A 353 -2.62 -4.14 11.47
N GLY A 354 -1.41 -3.59 11.36
CA GLY A 354 -0.97 -2.81 10.22
C GLY A 354 -1.74 -1.49 10.10
N GLY A 355 -1.50 -0.54 11.01
CA GLY A 355 -2.18 0.76 10.97
C GLY A 355 -1.97 1.43 9.61
N GLY A 356 -0.72 1.53 9.16
CA GLY A 356 -0.39 1.95 7.80
C GLY A 356 -0.60 0.84 6.77
N LEU A 357 0.05 -0.30 6.99
CA LEU A 357 0.14 -1.38 5.99
C LEU A 357 0.09 -2.77 6.64
N TYR A 358 -0.65 -3.68 6.01
CA TYR A 358 -0.63 -5.11 6.31
C TYR A 358 -0.22 -5.92 5.07
N ALA A 359 0.81 -6.77 5.21
CA ALA A 359 1.26 -7.69 4.17
C ALA A 359 1.15 -9.15 4.63
N GLY A 360 0.36 -9.93 3.90
CA GLY A 360 0.10 -11.35 4.17
C GLY A 360 1.20 -12.31 3.71
N MET A 361 2.02 -11.89 2.74
CA MET A 361 3.23 -12.60 2.31
C MET A 361 4.46 -11.68 2.38
N ALA A 362 5.46 -11.91 1.53
CA ALA A 362 6.70 -11.17 1.54
C ALA A 362 6.47 -9.67 1.32
N LEU A 363 7.08 -8.86 2.19
CA LEU A 363 7.01 -7.40 2.14
C LEU A 363 8.37 -6.83 1.70
N THR A 364 8.36 -6.03 0.63
CA THR A 364 9.51 -5.22 0.21
C THR A 364 9.16 -3.75 0.26
N VAL A 365 9.93 -2.96 1.00
CA VAL A 365 9.73 -1.52 1.17
C VAL A 365 11.04 -0.79 0.89
N GLU A 366 10.97 0.24 0.05
CA GLU A 366 12.12 1.08 -0.30
C GLU A 366 11.72 2.56 -0.27
N ASN A 367 12.55 3.41 0.36
CA ASN A 367 12.36 4.87 0.37
C ASN A 367 10.92 5.30 0.71
N THR A 368 10.33 4.70 1.75
CA THR A 368 8.93 4.89 2.11
C THR A 368 8.80 5.38 3.55
N GLN A 369 7.80 6.21 3.81
CA GLN A 369 7.56 6.80 5.13
C GLN A 369 6.27 6.25 5.74
N PHE A 370 6.32 5.82 6.99
CA PHE A 370 5.19 5.44 7.83
C PHE A 370 5.14 6.41 9.00
N VAL A 371 4.16 7.32 9.01
CA VAL A 371 4.10 8.43 9.97
C VAL A 371 2.78 8.44 10.72
N GLY A 372 2.82 8.30 12.05
CA GLY A 372 1.65 8.51 12.89
C GLY A 372 0.53 7.49 12.68
N ASN A 373 0.84 6.27 12.26
CA ASN A 373 -0.16 5.22 12.05
C ASN A 373 -0.41 4.43 13.35
N GLU A 374 -1.62 3.90 13.51
CA GLU A 374 -2.09 3.29 14.76
C GLU A 374 -2.72 1.90 14.56
N SER A 375 -2.32 0.92 15.38
CA SER A 375 -2.98 -0.39 15.47
C SER A 375 -2.75 -1.08 16.83
N ASP A 376 -3.20 -2.33 17.00
CA ASP A 376 -2.77 -3.15 18.15
C ASP A 376 -1.38 -3.77 17.91
N GLU A 377 -1.13 -4.26 16.69
CA GLU A 377 0.14 -4.81 16.26
C GLU A 377 0.65 -4.14 14.97
N GLY A 378 1.90 -3.67 14.95
CA GLY A 378 2.48 -3.06 13.76
C GLY A 378 1.83 -1.74 13.40
N GLY A 379 2.00 -0.71 14.25
CA GLY A 379 1.36 0.61 14.06
C GLY A 379 1.65 1.16 12.67
N GLY A 380 2.92 1.19 12.27
CA GLY A 380 3.33 1.52 10.90
C GLY A 380 3.02 0.38 9.92
N ALA A 381 3.62 -0.79 10.13
CA ALA A 381 3.46 -1.94 9.26
C ALA A 381 3.41 -3.28 10.02
N PHE A 382 2.63 -4.22 9.48
CA PHE A 382 2.58 -5.60 9.91
C PHE A 382 2.95 -6.53 8.74
N ALA A 383 3.96 -7.39 8.94
CA ALA A 383 4.42 -8.36 7.97
C ALA A 383 4.26 -9.79 8.53
N VAL A 384 3.49 -10.61 7.81
CA VAL A 384 3.29 -12.03 8.15
C VAL A 384 4.51 -12.87 7.75
N ASP A 385 5.05 -12.66 6.55
CA ASP A 385 6.25 -13.34 6.07
C ASP A 385 7.46 -12.38 6.09
N ALA A 386 8.53 -12.75 5.39
CA ALA A 386 9.79 -12.04 5.39
C ALA A 386 9.62 -10.58 4.94
N ALA A 387 10.21 -9.66 5.70
CA ALA A 387 10.24 -8.24 5.40
C ALA A 387 11.66 -7.80 5.00
N THR A 388 11.77 -7.08 3.89
CA THR A 388 12.98 -6.36 3.47
C THR A 388 12.65 -4.88 3.38
N ILE A 389 13.33 -4.07 4.19
CA ILE A 389 13.05 -2.64 4.33
C ILE A 389 14.34 -1.86 4.16
N GLU A 390 14.35 -0.98 3.17
CA GLU A 390 15.52 -0.19 2.80
C GLU A 390 15.20 1.31 2.74
N GLU A 391 16.11 2.14 3.25
CA GLU A 391 16.06 3.60 3.13
C GLU A 391 14.75 4.24 3.62
N SER A 392 14.09 3.62 4.61
CA SER A 392 12.72 3.95 5.00
C SER A 392 12.63 4.55 6.39
N LEU A 393 11.52 5.24 6.67
CA LEU A 393 11.24 5.92 7.93
C LEU A 393 9.95 5.38 8.56
N PHE A 394 10.03 5.03 9.84
CA PHE A 394 8.90 4.76 10.72
C PHE A 394 8.93 5.79 11.84
N GLU A 395 8.01 6.75 11.82
CA GLU A 395 7.96 7.85 12.78
C GLU A 395 6.59 7.94 13.47
N LEU A 396 6.59 8.14 14.79
CA LEU A 396 5.38 8.41 15.58
C LEU A 396 4.28 7.34 15.45
N ASN A 397 4.61 6.12 15.04
CA ASN A 397 3.62 5.06 14.94
C ASN A 397 3.36 4.44 16.32
N GLU A 398 2.11 4.06 16.57
CA GLU A 398 1.64 3.56 17.85
C GLU A 398 1.00 2.17 17.70
N ALA A 399 1.44 1.22 18.53
CA ALA A 399 0.85 -0.10 18.61
C ALA A 399 0.46 -0.42 20.06
N THR A 400 -0.80 -0.73 20.37
CA THR A 400 -1.17 -0.98 21.78
C THR A 400 -0.51 -2.24 22.37
N SER A 401 -0.22 -3.24 21.54
CA SER A 401 0.46 -4.48 21.93
C SER A 401 1.93 -4.49 21.51
N SER A 402 2.23 -4.44 20.21
CA SER A 402 3.57 -4.81 19.73
C SER A 402 4.00 -4.15 18.43
N GLY A 403 5.26 -3.72 18.35
CA GLY A 403 5.89 -3.22 17.12
C GLY A 403 5.33 -1.87 16.70
N GLY A 404 5.73 -0.79 17.35
CA GLY A 404 5.15 0.54 17.09
C GLY A 404 5.32 0.94 15.63
N GLY A 405 6.55 0.88 15.12
CA GLY A 405 6.83 1.03 13.69
C GLY A 405 6.55 -0.24 12.90
N LEU A 406 7.17 -1.36 13.28
CA LEU A 406 7.09 -2.63 12.55
C LEU A 406 6.79 -3.82 13.47
N TYR A 407 5.85 -4.65 13.07
CA TYR A 407 5.72 -6.02 13.55
C TYR A 407 6.06 -7.00 12.43
N GLY A 408 7.06 -7.86 12.66
CA GLY A 408 7.42 -8.96 11.76
C GLY A 408 7.18 -10.34 12.41
N SER A 409 6.33 -11.16 11.81
CA SER A 409 6.09 -12.55 12.26
C SER A 409 7.19 -13.52 11.79
N ALA A 410 7.92 -13.17 10.73
CA ALA A 410 9.03 -13.94 10.19
C ALA A 410 10.34 -13.15 10.25
N ALA A 411 11.28 -13.42 9.33
CA ALA A 411 12.55 -12.72 9.27
C ALA A 411 12.38 -11.27 8.81
N ALA A 412 13.16 -10.34 9.35
CA ALA A 412 13.18 -8.96 8.92
C ALA A 412 14.63 -8.49 8.68
N THR A 413 14.89 -7.93 7.51
CA THR A 413 16.13 -7.23 7.19
C THR A 413 15.83 -5.76 6.98
N MET A 414 16.50 -4.90 7.75
CA MET A 414 16.34 -3.46 7.73
C MET A 414 17.71 -2.82 7.48
N THR A 415 17.84 -2.10 6.37
CA THR A 415 19.08 -1.45 5.95
C THR A 415 18.83 0.04 5.74
N ASN A 416 19.65 0.90 6.34
CA ASN A 416 19.48 2.35 6.23
C ASN A 416 18.06 2.81 6.63
N THR A 417 17.47 2.16 7.62
CA THR A 417 16.08 2.41 8.06
C THR A 417 16.07 3.13 9.40
N THR A 418 15.18 4.11 9.52
CA THR A 418 15.01 4.90 10.75
C THR A 418 13.70 4.57 11.45
N PHE A 419 13.76 4.23 12.73
CA PHE A 419 12.62 4.13 13.64
C PHE A 419 12.71 5.27 14.67
N LEU A 420 11.80 6.24 14.60
CA LEU A 420 11.83 7.46 15.42
C LEU A 420 10.54 7.63 16.23
N THR A 421 10.65 7.70 17.55
CA THR A 421 9.52 8.05 18.44
C THR A 421 8.28 7.15 18.25
N ASN A 422 8.49 5.88 17.91
CA ASN A 422 7.40 4.91 17.86
C ASN A 422 7.14 4.35 19.26
N THR A 423 5.89 4.00 19.54
CA THR A 423 5.46 3.50 20.85
C THR A 423 4.75 2.16 20.71
N ALA A 424 5.10 1.19 21.56
CA ALA A 424 4.35 -0.05 21.68
C ALA A 424 4.39 -0.67 23.07
N GLY A 425 3.57 -1.66 23.35
CA GLY A 425 3.74 -2.52 24.54
C GLY A 425 5.08 -3.28 24.50
N ILE A 426 5.41 -3.87 23.36
CA ILE A 426 6.65 -4.63 23.11
C ILE A 426 7.31 -4.14 21.83
N GLY A 427 8.60 -3.82 21.86
CA GLY A 427 9.32 -3.39 20.65
C GLY A 427 8.85 -2.02 20.18
N GLY A 428 9.23 -0.95 20.89
CA GLY A 428 8.73 0.40 20.63
C GLY A 428 8.94 0.82 19.19
N GLY A 429 10.15 0.64 18.66
CA GLY A 429 10.45 0.78 17.23
C GLY A 429 9.96 -0.42 16.43
N ALA A 430 10.42 -1.62 16.78
CA ALA A 430 10.02 -2.84 16.09
C ALA A 430 9.96 -4.08 17.02
N ARG A 431 9.09 -5.02 16.67
CA ARG A 431 9.05 -6.39 17.21
C ARG A 431 9.19 -7.39 16.06
N VAL A 432 10.16 -8.29 16.14
CA VAL A 432 10.39 -9.32 15.11
C VAL A 432 10.54 -10.69 15.75
N ALA A 433 9.72 -11.66 15.32
CA ALA A 433 9.75 -13.02 15.84
C ALA A 433 10.85 -13.87 15.18
N GLY A 434 11.14 -13.67 13.90
CA GLY A 434 12.17 -14.38 13.16
C GLY A 434 13.57 -13.76 13.27
N VAL A 435 14.47 -14.22 12.39
CA VAL A 435 15.83 -13.66 12.29
C VAL A 435 15.75 -12.18 11.96
N THR A 436 16.43 -11.37 12.76
CA THR A 436 16.42 -9.91 12.64
C THR A 436 17.80 -9.42 12.26
N ILE A 437 17.88 -8.63 11.18
CA ILE A 437 19.12 -8.02 10.71
C ILE A 437 18.91 -6.51 10.59
N LEU A 438 19.77 -5.74 11.25
CA LEU A 438 19.85 -4.29 11.17
C LEU A 438 21.23 -3.89 10.63
N ARG A 439 21.24 -3.08 9.58
CA ARG A 439 22.46 -2.50 8.99
C ARG A 439 22.30 -1.01 8.77
N ASP A 440 23.31 -0.22 9.13
CA ASP A 440 23.34 1.21 8.85
C ASP A 440 22.07 1.96 9.32
N SER A 441 21.42 1.47 10.37
CA SER A 441 20.06 1.88 10.74
C SER A 441 20.06 2.74 12.01
N HIS A 442 18.95 3.44 12.25
CA HIS A 442 18.80 4.33 13.40
C HIS A 442 17.50 4.07 14.15
N LEU A 443 17.60 3.67 15.42
CA LEU A 443 16.46 3.52 16.31
C LEU A 443 16.57 4.57 17.40
N ARG A 444 15.68 5.57 17.37
CA ARG A 444 15.76 6.75 18.22
C ARG A 444 14.46 7.03 18.96
N ASP A 445 14.57 7.30 20.25
CA ASP A 445 13.49 7.80 21.10
C ASP A 445 12.22 6.92 21.08
N ASN A 446 12.36 5.63 20.77
CA ASN A 446 11.23 4.70 20.76
C ASN A 446 10.92 4.20 22.17
N ILE A 447 9.65 3.93 22.45
CA ILE A 447 9.15 3.62 23.79
C ILE A 447 8.44 2.27 23.80
N ALA A 448 8.90 1.35 24.66
CA ALA A 448 8.20 0.11 24.99
C ALA A 448 7.56 0.21 26.39
N SER A 449 6.23 0.23 26.47
CA SER A 449 5.44 0.49 27.69
C SER A 449 5.04 -0.77 28.48
N GLY A 450 5.21 -1.96 27.90
CA GLY A 450 4.90 -3.24 28.53
C GLY A 450 5.99 -3.76 29.46
N ALA A 451 5.81 -4.98 29.97
CA ALA A 451 6.75 -5.64 30.90
C ALA A 451 7.83 -6.51 30.22
N LEU A 452 7.60 -6.92 28.96
CA LEU A 452 8.57 -7.66 28.12
C LEU A 452 9.05 -6.68 27.05
N THR A 453 10.30 -6.19 27.07
CA THR A 453 10.60 -5.00 26.27
C THR A 453 11.96 -4.98 25.62
N GLY A 454 12.01 -4.13 24.59
CA GLY A 454 13.12 -3.73 23.75
C GLY A 454 12.70 -2.37 23.19
N GLY A 455 13.06 -1.27 23.86
CA GLY A 455 12.52 0.07 23.58
C GLY A 455 12.71 0.48 22.13
N GLY A 456 13.91 0.27 21.59
CA GLY A 456 14.19 0.35 20.16
C GLY A 456 13.66 -0.87 19.41
N ILE A 457 14.16 -2.07 19.75
CA ILE A 457 13.73 -3.31 19.10
C ILE A 457 13.64 -4.50 20.05
N TYR A 458 12.61 -5.34 19.84
CA TYR A 458 12.50 -6.66 20.43
C TYR A 458 12.66 -7.74 19.36
N ALA A 459 13.76 -8.48 19.40
CA ALA A 459 14.00 -9.63 18.53
C ALA A 459 13.84 -10.93 19.33
N GLU A 460 12.87 -11.76 18.98
CA GLU A 460 12.61 -13.03 19.67
C GLU A 460 13.65 -14.10 19.29
N SER A 461 14.15 -14.05 18.05
CA SER A 461 15.18 -14.96 17.52
C SER A 461 16.57 -14.30 17.48
N THR A 462 17.41 -14.75 16.55
CA THR A 462 18.77 -14.23 16.35
C THR A 462 18.71 -12.78 15.91
N LEU A 463 19.53 -11.94 16.55
CA LEU A 463 19.64 -10.52 16.26
C LEU A 463 21.05 -10.20 15.75
N ALA A 464 21.16 -9.71 14.53
CA ALA A 464 22.39 -9.20 13.95
C ALA A 464 22.29 -7.68 13.77
N ILE A 465 23.24 -6.94 14.34
CA ILE A 465 23.31 -5.49 14.32
C ILE A 465 24.69 -5.10 13.80
N GLU A 466 24.72 -4.33 12.71
CA GLU A 466 25.93 -3.84 12.06
C GLU A 466 25.77 -2.34 11.82
N ASP A 467 26.76 -1.55 12.26
CA ASP A 467 26.85 -0.10 12.00
C ASP A 467 25.53 0.66 12.30
N THR A 468 24.84 0.27 13.36
CA THR A 468 23.50 0.77 13.70
C THR A 468 23.52 1.54 15.02
N GLU A 469 22.67 2.56 15.11
CA GLU A 469 22.56 3.43 16.28
C GLU A 469 21.25 3.21 17.04
N PHE A 470 21.34 3.02 18.35
CA PHE A 470 20.21 3.00 19.29
C PHE A 470 20.37 4.18 20.25
N ILE A 471 19.56 5.22 20.10
CA ILE A 471 19.70 6.46 20.87
C ILE A 471 18.41 6.83 21.60
N GLY A 472 18.46 7.02 22.92
CA GLY A 472 17.33 7.59 23.67
C GLY A 472 16.10 6.67 23.77
N ASN A 473 16.23 5.39 23.43
CA ASN A 473 15.10 4.47 23.50
C ASN A 473 14.80 4.09 24.96
N MET A 474 13.52 3.90 25.26
CA MET A 474 13.02 3.69 26.62
C MET A 474 12.20 2.39 26.71
N ALA A 475 12.41 1.64 27.78
CA ALA A 475 11.65 0.44 28.11
C ALA A 475 11.23 0.47 29.59
N TYR A 476 9.94 0.23 29.85
CA TYR A 476 9.41 0.04 31.22
C TYR A 476 9.65 -1.40 31.76
N GLY A 477 10.27 -2.26 30.95
CA GLY A 477 10.87 -3.52 31.36
C GLY A 477 12.36 -3.56 31.03
N ASN A 478 12.82 -4.68 30.48
CA ASN A 478 14.22 -4.85 30.05
C ASN A 478 14.54 -4.13 28.74
N ALA A 479 15.83 -3.99 28.43
CA ALA A 479 16.34 -3.56 27.13
C ALA A 479 15.84 -2.20 26.65
N GLY A 480 16.43 -1.11 27.14
CA GLY A 480 16.10 0.24 26.64
C GLY A 480 16.34 0.35 25.14
N GLY A 481 17.49 -0.10 24.66
CA GLY A 481 17.82 -0.15 23.24
C GLY A 481 17.29 -1.39 22.53
N ALA A 482 17.93 -2.55 22.74
CA ALA A 482 17.63 -3.78 22.01
C ALA A 482 17.51 -5.00 22.92
N PHE A 483 16.48 -5.83 22.69
CA PHE A 483 16.33 -7.14 23.29
C PHE A 483 16.62 -8.23 22.28
N ALA A 484 17.43 -9.22 22.66
CA ALA A 484 17.70 -10.42 21.88
C ALA A 484 17.34 -11.68 22.68
N GLY A 485 16.31 -12.41 22.21
CA GLY A 485 15.89 -13.69 22.80
C GLY A 485 16.82 -14.85 22.44
N ALA A 486 17.46 -14.81 21.27
CA ALA A 486 18.52 -15.74 20.89
C ALA A 486 19.88 -15.02 20.82
N LEU A 487 20.85 -15.61 20.09
CA LEU A 487 22.18 -15.07 19.95
C LEU A 487 22.14 -13.64 19.36
N ALA A 488 22.80 -12.71 20.05
CA ALA A 488 23.05 -11.36 19.54
C ALA A 488 24.45 -11.27 18.90
N THR A 489 24.55 -10.77 17.67
CA THR A 489 25.82 -10.35 17.06
C THR A 489 25.77 -8.86 16.80
N VAL A 490 26.70 -8.11 17.39
CA VAL A 490 26.71 -6.65 17.35
C VAL A 490 28.10 -6.17 16.94
N SER A 491 28.18 -5.40 15.84
CA SER A 491 29.45 -4.86 15.33
C SER A 491 29.33 -3.39 14.92
N GLY A 492 30.36 -2.59 15.19
CA GLY A 492 30.45 -1.20 14.69
C GLY A 492 29.36 -0.24 15.18
N SER A 493 28.62 -0.64 16.22
CA SER A 493 27.34 0.00 16.57
C SER A 493 27.45 0.95 17.78
N LEU A 494 26.43 1.78 17.96
CA LEU A 494 26.33 2.74 19.07
C LEU A 494 25.03 2.53 19.85
N PHE A 495 25.13 2.37 21.17
CA PHE A 495 24.01 2.41 22.10
C PHE A 495 24.21 3.59 23.04
N GLN A 496 23.37 4.61 22.93
CA GLN A 496 23.51 5.84 23.68
C GLN A 496 22.21 6.26 24.37
N LEU A 497 22.28 6.70 25.63
CA LEU A 497 21.15 7.31 26.34
C LEU A 497 19.89 6.43 26.41
N ASN A 498 20.02 5.11 26.23
CA ASN A 498 18.89 4.20 26.33
C ASN A 498 18.59 3.91 27.81
N TYR A 499 17.32 3.70 28.12
CA TYR A 499 16.83 3.58 29.49
C TYR A 499 15.93 2.35 29.65
N ALA A 500 16.17 1.56 30.69
CA ALA A 500 15.34 0.43 31.10
C ALA A 500 14.98 0.53 32.60
N ASP A 501 13.71 0.35 32.96
CA ASP A 501 13.33 0.10 34.38
C ASP A 501 13.81 -1.30 34.83
N GLY A 502 13.94 -2.23 33.88
CA GLY A 502 14.55 -3.54 34.10
C GLY A 502 16.06 -3.54 33.89
N SER A 503 16.56 -4.59 33.26
CA SER A 503 17.98 -4.83 33.01
C SER A 503 18.36 -4.51 31.57
N GLY A 504 19.63 -4.18 31.32
CA GLY A 504 20.17 -3.97 29.98
C GLY A 504 19.76 -2.62 29.38
N GLY A 505 20.24 -1.49 29.92
CA GLY A 505 19.82 -0.17 29.42
C GLY A 505 20.05 0.00 27.92
N GLY A 506 21.21 -0.43 27.41
CA GLY A 506 21.49 -0.51 25.98
C GLY A 506 21.02 -1.82 25.33
N LEU A 507 21.52 -2.95 25.81
CA LEU A 507 21.24 -4.28 25.23
C LEU A 507 20.96 -5.31 26.33
N TYR A 508 19.93 -6.12 26.13
CA TYR A 508 19.71 -7.36 26.87
C TYR A 508 19.87 -8.54 25.92
N ALA A 509 20.79 -9.47 26.23
CA ALA A 509 20.98 -10.69 25.44
C ALA A 509 20.73 -11.94 26.30
N ASP A 510 19.69 -12.69 25.95
CA ASP A 510 19.24 -13.85 26.73
C ASP A 510 20.02 -15.13 26.40
N SER A 511 20.35 -15.38 25.12
CA SER A 511 21.11 -16.58 24.70
C SER A 511 22.55 -16.28 24.28
N GLY A 512 23.15 -15.27 24.92
CA GLY A 512 24.55 -14.86 24.73
C GLY A 512 24.74 -13.84 23.61
N ALA A 513 25.93 -13.23 23.59
CA ALA A 513 26.27 -12.18 22.65
C ALA A 513 27.72 -12.25 22.14
N VAL A 514 27.92 -11.85 20.89
CA VAL A 514 29.22 -11.52 20.29
C VAL A 514 29.20 -10.03 19.96
N ILE A 515 29.93 -9.25 20.74
CA ILE A 515 29.97 -7.78 20.63
C ILE A 515 31.37 -7.37 20.21
N THR A 516 31.50 -6.68 19.09
CA THR A 516 32.78 -6.19 18.57
C THR A 516 32.72 -4.72 18.17
N ASP A 517 33.76 -3.95 18.44
CA ASP A 517 33.91 -2.58 17.92
C ASP A 517 32.68 -1.69 18.19
N THR A 518 32.03 -1.87 19.35
CA THR A 518 30.73 -1.26 19.69
C THR A 518 30.86 -0.35 20.91
N VAL A 519 30.12 0.75 20.92
CA VAL A 519 30.13 1.73 22.02
C VAL A 519 28.79 1.73 22.76
N PHE A 520 28.84 1.51 24.09
CA PHE A 520 27.71 1.70 25.00
C PHE A 520 28.01 2.91 25.88
N VAL A 521 27.27 4.01 25.70
CA VAL A 521 27.51 5.27 26.41
C VAL A 521 26.26 5.85 27.06
N SER A 522 26.34 6.18 28.34
CA SER A 522 25.26 6.87 29.06
C SER A 522 23.92 6.12 29.04
N ASN A 523 23.95 4.80 28.95
CA ASN A 523 22.75 3.98 29.09
C ASN A 523 22.45 3.73 30.57
N THR A 524 21.17 3.59 30.91
CA THR A 524 20.70 3.43 32.29
C THR A 524 19.79 2.20 32.40
N ALA A 525 20.02 1.38 33.42
CA ALA A 525 19.12 0.33 33.87
C ALA A 525 18.81 0.57 35.36
N GLU A 526 17.55 0.51 35.79
CA GLU A 526 17.24 0.55 37.23
C GLU A 526 17.55 -0.78 37.93
N SER A 527 17.68 -1.88 37.16
CA SER A 527 18.17 -3.18 37.62
C SER A 527 19.60 -3.40 37.10
N GLU A 528 19.94 -4.54 36.53
CA GLU A 528 21.34 -4.88 36.20
C GLU A 528 21.77 -4.46 34.79
N GLY A 529 23.07 -4.21 34.59
CA GLY A 529 23.64 -4.05 33.25
C GLY A 529 23.24 -2.74 32.58
N GLY A 530 23.67 -1.60 33.14
CA GLY A 530 23.31 -0.27 32.62
C GLY A 530 23.60 -0.11 31.12
N GLY A 531 24.77 -0.58 30.66
CA GLY A 531 25.07 -0.74 29.24
C GLY A 531 24.48 -2.03 28.68
N VAL A 532 24.93 -3.17 29.19
CA VAL A 532 24.58 -4.49 28.66
C VAL A 532 24.29 -5.50 29.77
N TYR A 533 23.24 -6.29 29.60
CA TYR A 533 22.96 -7.49 30.37
C TYR A 533 23.18 -8.75 29.52
N LEU A 534 23.97 -9.70 30.03
CA LEU A 534 24.31 -10.96 29.37
C LEU A 534 23.93 -12.14 30.27
N ASN A 535 22.93 -12.92 29.86
CA ASN A 535 22.52 -14.10 30.62
C ASN A 535 23.45 -15.29 30.35
N ASP A 536 23.76 -15.54 29.08
CA ASP A 536 24.51 -16.71 28.62
C ASP A 536 25.96 -16.39 28.16
N PRO A 537 26.80 -17.43 27.94
CA PRO A 537 28.20 -17.24 27.57
C PRO A 537 28.41 -16.29 26.39
N SER A 538 29.29 -15.31 26.56
CA SER A 538 29.39 -14.18 25.64
C SER A 538 30.83 -13.72 25.42
N SER A 539 31.05 -12.93 24.36
CA SER A 539 32.34 -12.31 24.06
C SER A 539 32.20 -10.83 23.71
N VAL A 540 33.14 -10.02 24.21
CA VAL A 540 33.19 -8.58 24.00
C VAL A 540 34.61 -8.18 23.61
N VAL A 541 34.78 -7.64 22.42
CA VAL A 541 36.10 -7.34 21.84
C VAL A 541 36.15 -5.93 21.28
N ASN A 542 37.22 -5.17 21.57
CA ASN A 542 37.45 -3.82 21.03
C ASN A 542 36.30 -2.83 21.29
N SER A 543 35.53 -3.01 22.35
CA SER A 543 34.35 -2.19 22.63
C SER A 543 34.62 -1.13 23.71
N ALA A 544 33.69 -0.20 23.89
CA ALA A 544 33.76 0.81 24.94
C ALA A 544 32.45 0.90 25.72
N PHE A 545 32.55 0.94 27.05
CA PHE A 545 31.44 1.14 27.98
C PHE A 545 31.74 2.39 28.80
N GLN A 546 31.00 3.46 28.55
CA GLN A 546 31.26 4.76 29.17
C GLN A 546 30.03 5.34 29.88
N ALA A 547 30.19 5.78 31.12
CA ALA A 547 29.17 6.54 31.85
C ALA A 547 27.79 5.86 31.90
N ASN A 548 27.75 4.53 31.85
CA ASN A 548 26.51 3.77 32.00
C ASN A 548 26.19 3.54 33.48
N THR A 549 24.92 3.48 33.81
CA THR A 549 24.42 3.38 35.18
C THR A 549 23.51 2.17 35.34
N GLY A 550 23.80 1.31 36.30
CA GLY A 550 22.99 0.15 36.66
C GLY A 550 22.88 0.02 38.18
N PHE A 551 21.97 -0.79 38.69
CA PHE A 551 21.98 -1.21 40.10
C PHE A 551 23.25 -2.01 40.40
N ASP A 552 23.52 -3.03 39.57
CA ASP A 552 24.76 -3.82 39.51
C ASP A 552 25.27 -3.86 38.06
N GLY A 553 26.60 -3.89 37.89
CA GLY A 553 27.20 -3.97 36.55
C GLY A 553 26.89 -2.75 35.67
N GLY A 554 27.20 -1.53 36.14
CA GLY A 554 26.84 -0.28 35.45
C GLY A 554 27.19 -0.27 33.96
N GLY A 555 28.39 -0.72 33.60
CA GLY A 555 28.77 -0.96 32.20
C GLY A 555 28.18 -2.26 31.66
N LEU A 556 28.54 -3.38 32.27
CA LEU A 556 28.16 -4.72 31.84
C LEU A 556 27.86 -5.63 33.03
N TYR A 557 26.74 -6.34 32.98
CA TYR A 557 26.42 -7.43 33.88
C TYR A 557 26.43 -8.76 33.11
N ALA A 558 27.11 -9.77 33.66
CA ALA A 558 27.13 -11.12 33.10
C ALA A 558 26.74 -12.17 34.14
N ASP A 559 25.63 -12.86 33.93
CA ASP A 559 25.19 -13.96 34.80
C ASP A 559 26.06 -15.22 34.57
N SER A 560 26.51 -15.41 33.32
CA SER A 560 27.41 -16.48 32.89
C SER A 560 28.81 -15.97 32.50
N SER A 561 29.63 -16.84 31.90
CA SER A 561 31.02 -16.51 31.55
C SER A 561 31.09 -15.49 30.40
N VAL A 562 31.86 -14.42 30.58
CA VAL A 562 32.14 -13.44 29.52
C VAL A 562 33.63 -13.33 29.22
N ALA A 563 34.00 -13.39 27.94
CA ALA A 563 35.36 -13.14 27.47
C ALA A 563 35.50 -11.68 27.02
N VAL A 564 36.29 -10.88 27.73
CA VAL A 564 36.49 -9.46 27.43
C VAL A 564 37.92 -9.20 26.97
N THR A 565 38.10 -8.65 25.77
CA THR A 565 39.42 -8.39 25.16
C THR A 565 39.49 -7.00 24.54
N ALA A 566 40.53 -6.22 24.87
CA ALA A 566 40.76 -4.89 24.29
C ALA A 566 39.56 -3.91 24.44
N THR A 567 38.75 -4.10 25.47
CA THR A 567 37.55 -3.30 25.77
C THR A 567 37.83 -2.31 26.90
N THR A 568 37.28 -1.10 26.80
CA THR A 568 37.45 -0.04 27.81
C THR A 568 36.17 0.15 28.64
N PHE A 569 36.32 0.28 29.97
CA PHE A 569 35.24 0.65 30.89
C PHE A 569 35.61 1.97 31.57
N LEU A 570 34.84 3.02 31.35
CA LEU A 570 35.14 4.37 31.85
C LEU A 570 33.92 4.99 32.54
N SER A 571 34.09 5.38 33.81
CA SER A 571 33.07 6.17 34.54
C SER A 571 31.69 5.53 34.64
N ASN A 572 31.58 4.21 34.55
CA ASN A 572 30.30 3.51 34.77
C ASN A 572 29.98 3.41 36.27
N GLU A 573 28.70 3.47 36.62
CA GLU A 573 28.20 3.60 37.99
C GLU A 573 27.27 2.43 38.38
N ALA A 574 27.47 1.87 39.58
CA ALA A 574 26.57 0.91 40.21
C ALA A 574 25.87 1.59 41.40
N THR A 575 24.53 1.53 41.47
CA THR A 575 23.71 2.33 42.41
C THR A 575 23.19 1.54 43.63
N GLY A 576 23.38 0.21 43.70
CA GLY A 576 22.95 -0.62 44.84
C GLY A 576 23.58 -0.27 46.20
N GLY A 577 22.76 -0.28 47.28
CA GLY A 577 22.99 0.43 48.55
C GLY A 577 23.95 -0.15 49.62
N GLU A 578 24.26 0.69 50.62
CA GLU A 578 25.13 0.54 51.82
C GLU A 578 26.38 -0.36 51.71
N GLY A 579 27.05 -0.26 50.56
CA GLY A 579 28.35 -0.89 50.30
C GLY A 579 29.01 -0.39 49.00
N GLY A 580 28.27 0.34 48.16
CA GLY A 580 28.61 0.57 46.76
C GLY A 580 28.29 -0.69 45.98
N GLY A 581 27.32 -0.64 45.07
CA GLY A 581 26.94 -1.78 44.24
C GLY A 581 28.17 -2.47 43.63
N ASP A 582 28.10 -3.78 43.48
CA ASP A 582 29.26 -4.53 43.01
C ASP A 582 29.48 -4.20 41.51
N GLY A 583 30.70 -3.80 41.15
CA GLY A 583 31.15 -3.76 39.76
C GLY A 583 30.59 -2.64 38.88
N GLY A 584 30.84 -1.36 39.24
CA GLY A 584 30.46 -0.21 38.39
C GLY A 584 30.82 -0.36 36.91
N GLY A 585 31.97 -0.95 36.59
CA GLY A 585 32.35 -1.32 35.22
C GLY A 585 31.76 -2.66 34.74
N ILE A 586 32.14 -3.76 35.42
CA ILE A 586 31.70 -5.13 35.10
C ILE A 586 31.32 -5.87 36.38
N TRP A 587 30.24 -6.65 36.33
CA TRP A 587 29.86 -7.62 37.35
C TRP A 587 29.69 -9.04 36.77
N GLY A 588 30.03 -10.10 37.52
CA GLY A 588 29.72 -11.48 37.14
C GLY A 588 29.94 -12.57 38.22
N LEU A 589 29.13 -13.64 38.18
CA LEU A 589 29.02 -14.68 39.23
C LEU A 589 30.14 -15.75 39.25
N HIS A 590 30.97 -15.86 38.21
CA HIS A 590 32.00 -16.90 38.12
C HIS A 590 33.44 -16.40 38.05
N ARG A 591 34.18 -16.72 39.12
CA ARG A 591 35.63 -16.53 39.24
C ARG A 591 36.37 -17.51 38.31
N CYS A 592 36.97 -17.02 37.24
CA CYS A 592 38.07 -17.73 36.58
C CYS A 592 39.41 -17.38 37.29
N ASP A 593 40.08 -18.38 37.87
CA ASP A 593 41.49 -18.37 38.30
C ASP A 593 41.98 -17.25 39.24
N GLY A 594 41.12 -16.75 40.13
CA GLY A 594 41.56 -15.98 41.31
C GLY A 594 42.23 -14.63 41.00
N ARG A 595 42.01 -14.06 39.81
CA ARG A 595 42.46 -12.69 39.49
C ARG A 595 41.35 -11.89 38.84
N TRP A 596 40.72 -11.02 39.63
CA TRP A 596 40.10 -9.81 39.10
C TRP A 596 41.21 -8.94 38.50
N ARG A 597 41.14 -8.66 37.20
CA ARG A 597 41.84 -7.48 36.67
C ARG A 597 40.82 -6.36 36.63
N LEU A 598 40.78 -5.61 37.73
CA LEU A 598 40.31 -4.24 37.71
C LEU A 598 41.27 -3.46 36.80
N PHE A 599 40.76 -2.87 35.72
CA PHE A 599 41.35 -1.70 35.10
C PHE A 599 40.29 -0.62 35.05
#